data_AF-A0A1Z7ZTA4-F1
#
_entry.id   AF-A0A1Z7ZTA4-F1
#
_cell.length_a   1.000
_cell.length_b   1.000
_cell.length_c   1.000
_cell.angle_alpha   90.00
_cell.angle_beta   90.00
_cell.angle_gamma   90.00
#
_symmetry.space_group_name_H-M   'P 1'
#
loop_
_entity.id
_entity.type
_entity.pdbx_description
1 polymer ?
#
loop_
_entity_poly.entity_id
_entity_poly.type
_entity_poly.pdbx_seq_one_letter_code
_entity_poly.pdbx_strand_id
1 'polypeptide(L)'
;MYKSLFIVIATLLFSCTDDPKEEEKYPKNLFSIIQEGKSVEDTYTFCSTIPQEINFSYRIGIWIIKTKNGKKIAKGEYDIEIITIDDQGGCSFSYKVNTVDINKWEFWDSEGVTIEPTKRLISLVKLYTSKR
;
A
#
# COMPACT_ATOMS: atom_id res chain seq x y z
N MET A 1 -61.82 39.65 -19.95
CA MET A 1 -60.50 39.89 -20.58
C MET A 1 -59.65 40.72 -19.64
N TYR A 2 -58.80 40.09 -18.83
CA TYR A 2 -57.67 40.74 -18.20
C TYR A 2 -56.47 39.78 -18.21
N LYS A 3 -55.32 40.38 -18.45
CA LYS A 3 -54.08 39.79 -18.93
C LYS A 3 -53.42 38.85 -17.92
N SER A 4 -52.73 37.87 -18.51
CA SER A 4 -51.68 37.04 -17.94
C SER A 4 -50.73 37.80 -17.01
N LEU A 5 -50.33 37.16 -15.92
CA LEU A 5 -48.93 37.22 -15.49
C LEU A 5 -48.53 35.88 -14.86
N PHE A 6 -47.83 35.10 -15.68
CA PHE A 6 -47.12 33.88 -15.31
C PHE A 6 -46.08 34.18 -14.23
N ILE A 7 -46.23 33.59 -13.05
CA ILE A 7 -45.15 33.48 -12.07
C ILE A 7 -45.17 32.05 -11.56
N VAL A 8 -44.32 31.19 -12.08
CA VAL A 8 -43.62 30.16 -11.28
C VAL A 8 -42.30 29.86 -11.97
N ILE A 9 -41.26 30.58 -11.55
CA ILE A 9 -40.00 29.97 -11.06
C ILE A 9 -39.47 28.82 -11.94
N ALA A 10 -38.83 29.19 -13.05
CA ALA A 10 -37.86 28.35 -13.73
C ALA A 10 -36.51 28.46 -13.01
N THR A 11 -36.44 28.01 -11.76
CA THR A 11 -35.18 27.76 -11.08
C THR A 11 -34.94 26.27 -11.00
N LEU A 12 -33.73 25.85 -11.37
CA LEU A 12 -33.10 24.59 -11.00
C LEU A 12 -33.48 23.37 -11.85
N LEU A 13 -33.11 23.40 -13.13
CA LEU A 13 -32.70 22.18 -13.84
C LEU A 13 -31.27 22.34 -14.38
N PHE A 14 -30.35 22.78 -13.52
CA PHE A 14 -29.00 22.23 -13.58
C PHE A 14 -29.10 20.81 -13.02
N SER A 15 -29.60 19.89 -13.85
CA SER A 15 -29.37 18.48 -13.63
C SER A 15 -27.90 18.25 -13.95
N CYS A 16 -27.04 18.52 -12.98
CA CYS A 16 -25.79 17.81 -12.89
C CYS A 16 -26.20 16.35 -12.76
N THR A 17 -26.09 15.59 -13.86
CA THR A 17 -25.87 14.16 -13.75
C THR A 17 -24.63 14.02 -12.89
N ASP A 18 -24.84 13.70 -11.62
CA ASP A 18 -23.77 13.26 -10.74
C ASP A 18 -23.13 12.07 -11.44
N ASP A 19 -21.99 12.29 -12.10
CA ASP A 19 -21.06 11.20 -12.39
C ASP A 19 -20.84 10.49 -11.05
N PRO A 20 -21.06 9.18 -10.95
CA PRO A 20 -20.87 8.46 -9.70
C PRO A 20 -19.44 8.74 -9.24
N LYS A 21 -19.36 9.46 -8.11
CA LYS A 21 -18.15 9.98 -7.48
C LYS A 21 -17.06 8.92 -7.50
N GLU A 22 -16.04 9.10 -8.33
CA GLU A 22 -14.81 8.28 -8.34
C GLU A 22 -14.18 8.16 -6.92
N GLU A 23 -14.51 9.08 -6.02
CA GLU A 23 -14.08 9.10 -4.62
C GLU A 23 -14.56 7.91 -3.78
N GLU A 24 -15.56 7.13 -4.20
CA GLU A 24 -16.08 6.01 -3.41
C GLU A 24 -15.41 4.66 -3.70
N LYS A 25 -14.72 4.55 -4.85
CA LYS A 25 -14.08 3.32 -5.29
C LYS A 25 -12.87 2.93 -4.44
N TYR A 26 -12.14 3.90 -3.89
CA TYR A 26 -10.90 3.63 -3.15
C TYR A 26 -11.09 3.71 -1.63
N PRO A 27 -10.40 2.86 -0.84
CA PRO A 27 -10.50 2.91 0.61
C PRO A 27 -10.07 4.27 1.17
N LYS A 28 -11.06 5.04 1.68
CA LYS A 28 -10.89 6.43 2.14
C LYS A 28 -9.91 6.57 3.32
N ASN A 29 -9.76 5.53 4.16
CA ASN A 29 -8.90 5.54 5.35
C ASN A 29 -7.78 4.49 5.28
N LEU A 30 -6.68 4.85 4.62
CA LEU A 30 -5.45 4.04 4.58
C LEU A 30 -4.55 4.20 5.80
N PHE A 31 -4.90 5.08 6.74
CA PHE A 31 -4.17 5.29 8.00
C PHE A 31 -4.42 4.18 9.04
N SER A 32 -5.35 3.27 8.78
CA SER A 32 -5.70 2.17 9.67
C SER A 32 -5.74 0.83 8.93
N ILE A 33 -4.58 0.47 8.37
CA ILE A 33 -4.36 -0.85 7.75
C ILE A 33 -3.71 -1.83 8.72
N ILE A 34 -4.07 -3.10 8.57
CA ILE A 34 -3.46 -4.26 9.23
C ILE A 34 -2.76 -5.06 8.13
N GLN A 35 -1.53 -5.49 8.41
CA GLN A 35 -0.76 -6.34 7.52
C GLN A 35 -0.52 -7.67 8.23
N GLU A 36 -0.92 -8.77 7.58
CA GLU A 36 -0.81 -10.11 8.11
C GLU A 36 0.05 -10.96 7.17
N GLY A 37 1.00 -11.67 7.75
CA GLY A 37 1.91 -12.54 7.02
C GLY A 37 2.98 -13.05 7.97
N LYS A 38 3.99 -13.73 7.42
CA LYS A 38 5.11 -14.26 8.19
C LYS A 38 6.37 -13.42 7.95
N SER A 39 7.08 -13.14 9.03
CA SER A 39 8.43 -12.57 8.99
C SER A 39 9.45 -13.58 9.51
N VAL A 40 10.70 -13.43 9.07
CA VAL A 40 11.86 -14.15 9.56
C VAL A 40 12.84 -13.13 10.10
N GLU A 41 13.32 -13.36 11.31
CA GLU A 41 14.43 -12.62 11.92
C GLU A 41 15.75 -13.26 11.45
N ASP A 42 16.75 -12.43 11.16
CA ASP A 42 18.05 -12.82 10.65
C ASP A 42 19.10 -11.78 11.10
N THR A 43 20.38 -12.10 10.95
CA THR A 43 21.46 -11.22 11.42
C THR A 43 22.59 -11.09 10.41
N TYR A 44 23.27 -9.95 10.46
CA TYR A 44 24.56 -9.79 9.79
C TYR A 44 25.56 -9.12 10.73
N THR A 45 26.84 -9.40 10.52
CA THR A 45 27.91 -8.76 11.28
C THR A 45 28.41 -7.53 10.54
N PHE A 46 28.21 -6.37 11.16
CA PHE A 46 28.84 -5.13 10.72
C PHE A 46 30.23 -5.05 11.35
N CYS A 47 31.26 -5.07 10.51
CA CYS A 47 32.61 -4.82 11.00
C CYS A 47 32.77 -3.34 11.31
N SER A 48 33.30 -3.04 12.48
CA SER A 48 33.75 -1.71 12.86
C SER A 48 34.97 -1.90 13.77
N THR A 49 35.44 -0.86 14.46
CA THR A 49 36.47 -1.02 15.52
C THR A 49 36.11 -2.13 16.51
N ILE A 50 34.80 -2.32 16.77
CA ILE A 50 34.25 -3.47 17.48
C ILE A 50 33.17 -4.10 16.60
N PRO A 51 33.24 -5.40 16.23
CA PRO A 51 32.19 -6.05 15.45
C PRO A 51 30.83 -5.95 16.14
N GLN A 52 29.79 -5.64 15.36
CA GLN A 52 28.41 -5.54 15.86
C GLN A 52 27.50 -6.48 15.08
N GLU A 53 26.72 -7.29 15.80
CA GLU A 53 25.63 -8.05 15.18
C GLU A 53 24.41 -7.16 15.02
N ILE A 54 23.92 -7.07 13.80
CA ILE A 54 22.72 -6.34 13.45
C ILE A 54 21.61 -7.32 13.19
N ASN A 55 20.57 -7.26 14.02
CA ASN A 55 19.31 -7.96 13.77
C ASN A 55 18.50 -7.21 12.70
N PHE A 56 17.89 -7.96 11.80
CA PHE A 56 16.91 -7.46 10.85
C PHE A 56 15.83 -8.51 10.61
N SER A 57 14.70 -8.08 10.06
CA SER A 57 13.64 -8.98 9.66
C SER A 57 13.17 -8.73 8.24
N TYR A 58 12.76 -9.80 7.58
CA TYR A 58 12.20 -9.77 6.23
C TYR A 58 10.96 -10.65 6.16
N ARG A 59 10.07 -10.25 5.27
CA ARG A 59 8.76 -10.87 4.99
C ARG A 59 8.93 -12.08 4.08
N ILE A 60 8.21 -13.15 4.37
CA ILE A 60 8.16 -14.36 3.54
C ILE A 60 6.72 -14.81 3.31
N GLY A 61 6.51 -15.54 2.22
CA GLY A 61 5.21 -16.10 1.86
C GLY A 61 4.16 -15.04 1.53
N ILE A 62 2.90 -15.45 1.58
CA ILE A 62 1.76 -14.58 1.25
C ILE A 62 1.48 -13.59 2.38
N TRP A 63 1.36 -12.33 2.01
CA TRP A 63 0.92 -11.25 2.85
C TRP A 63 -0.46 -10.75 2.44
N ILE A 64 -1.24 -10.34 3.44
CA ILE A 64 -2.57 -9.77 3.28
C ILE A 64 -2.58 -8.39 3.94
N ILE A 65 -2.95 -7.38 3.17
CA ILE A 65 -3.21 -6.02 3.67
C ILE A 65 -4.72 -5.84 3.70
N LYS A 66 -5.24 -5.46 4.88
CA LYS A 66 -6.65 -5.21 5.09
C LYS A 66 -6.88 -3.97 5.93
N THR A 67 -8.06 -3.39 5.85
CA THR A 67 -8.50 -2.34 6.78
C THR A 67 -8.73 -2.92 8.19
N LYS A 68 -8.82 -2.06 9.22
CA LYS A 68 -9.19 -2.48 10.58
C LYS A 68 -10.54 -3.22 10.67
N ASN A 69 -11.50 -2.91 9.81
CA ASN A 69 -12.78 -3.65 9.74
C ASN A 69 -12.68 -4.97 8.94
N GLY A 70 -11.47 -5.42 8.61
CA GLY A 70 -11.21 -6.75 8.05
C GLY A 70 -11.31 -6.87 6.52
N LYS A 71 -11.56 -5.77 5.82
CA LYS A 71 -11.73 -5.77 4.37
C LYS A 71 -10.39 -5.80 3.66
N LYS A 72 -10.22 -6.77 2.76
CA LYS A 72 -8.98 -6.95 1.99
C LYS A 72 -8.76 -5.76 1.06
N ILE A 73 -7.51 -5.31 1.00
CA ILE A 73 -7.03 -4.23 0.13
C ILE A 73 -6.04 -4.80 -0.87
N ALA A 74 -5.11 -5.63 -0.40
CA ALA A 74 -4.09 -6.24 -1.24
C ALA A 74 -3.67 -7.60 -0.70
N LYS A 75 -3.20 -8.48 -1.58
CA LYS A 75 -2.63 -9.78 -1.24
C LYS A 75 -1.54 -10.10 -2.24
N GLY A 76 -0.41 -10.58 -1.77
CA GLY A 76 0.67 -10.97 -2.64
C GLY A 76 1.86 -11.49 -1.87
N GLU A 77 2.92 -11.81 -2.58
CA GLU A 77 4.18 -12.28 -2.01
C GLU A 77 5.27 -11.23 -2.23
N TYR A 78 6.13 -11.06 -1.23
CA TYR A 78 7.32 -10.23 -1.36
C TYR A 78 8.42 -11.05 -2.00
N ASP A 79 9.13 -10.44 -2.93
CA ASP A 79 10.39 -10.98 -3.41
C ASP A 79 11.50 -10.69 -2.41
N ILE A 80 12.56 -11.50 -2.46
CA ILE A 80 13.72 -11.35 -1.59
C ILE A 80 14.92 -11.05 -2.48
N GLU A 81 15.56 -9.92 -2.20
CA GLU A 81 16.83 -9.54 -2.80
C GLU A 81 17.92 -9.57 -1.72
N ILE A 82 19.12 -9.99 -2.09
CA ILE A 82 20.29 -9.95 -1.21
C ILE A 82 21.09 -8.71 -1.59
N ILE A 83 21.26 -7.80 -0.64
CA ILE A 83 22.16 -6.66 -0.78
C ILE A 83 23.49 -7.04 -0.15
N THR A 84 24.56 -6.92 -0.92
CA THR A 84 25.95 -7.02 -0.45
C THR A 84 26.53 -5.61 -0.36
N ILE A 85 27.09 -5.29 0.80
CA ILE A 85 27.84 -4.05 1.02
C ILE A 85 29.28 -4.44 1.26
N ASP A 86 30.18 -3.92 0.42
CA ASP A 86 31.61 -4.12 0.53
C ASP A 86 32.27 -2.93 1.22
N ASP A 87 33.36 -3.22 1.93
CA ASP A 87 34.29 -2.24 2.53
C ASP A 87 33.66 -1.23 3.51
N GLN A 88 32.46 -1.50 4.04
CA GLN A 88 31.92 -0.73 5.16
C GLN A 88 32.46 -1.26 6.48
N GLY A 89 33.34 -0.45 7.10
CA GLY A 89 33.96 -0.78 8.39
C GLY A 89 34.94 -1.96 8.33
N GLY A 90 35.49 -2.22 7.13
CA GLY A 90 36.61 -3.13 6.92
C GLY A 90 36.23 -4.58 6.58
N CYS A 91 34.95 -4.89 6.35
CA CYS A 91 34.55 -6.17 5.78
C CYS A 91 33.31 -6.05 4.89
N SER A 92 33.09 -7.07 4.07
CA SER A 92 31.86 -7.25 3.33
C SER A 92 30.80 -7.93 4.19
N PHE A 93 29.56 -7.45 4.12
CA PHE A 93 28.41 -8.11 4.72
C PHE A 93 27.24 -8.11 3.75
N SER A 94 26.29 -9.02 3.97
CA SER A 94 25.08 -9.12 3.16
C SER A 94 23.84 -9.26 4.02
N TYR A 95 22.74 -8.69 3.55
CA TYR A 95 21.45 -8.79 4.22
C TYR A 95 20.32 -8.90 3.18
N LYS A 96 19.23 -9.54 3.59
CA LYS A 96 18.05 -9.71 2.73
C LYS A 96 17.13 -8.51 2.89
N VAL A 97 16.57 -8.05 1.77
CA VAL A 97 15.53 -7.04 1.73
C VAL A 97 14.33 -7.56 0.97
N ASN A 98 13.16 -7.08 1.35
CA ASN A 98 11.96 -7.34 0.57
C ASN A 98 11.86 -6.37 -0.60
N THR A 99 11.54 -6.92 -1.77
CA THR A 99 11.17 -6.18 -2.97
C THR A 99 9.75 -6.56 -3.41
N VAL A 100 9.17 -5.78 -4.32
CA VAL A 100 7.78 -5.94 -4.76
C VAL A 100 7.71 -5.98 -6.27
N ASP A 101 7.37 -7.15 -6.81
CA ASP A 101 6.85 -7.30 -8.16
C ASP A 101 5.32 -7.15 -8.14
N ILE A 102 4.81 -6.08 -8.73
CA ILE A 102 3.37 -5.75 -8.71
C ILE A 102 2.52 -6.82 -9.39
N ASN A 103 3.09 -7.62 -10.31
CA ASN A 103 2.36 -8.69 -10.97
C ASN A 103 2.05 -9.88 -10.04
N LYS A 104 2.73 -9.98 -8.90
CA LYS A 104 2.46 -10.98 -7.84
C LYS A 104 1.44 -10.51 -6.82
N TRP A 105 0.83 -9.35 -7.05
CA TRP A 105 -0.08 -8.71 -6.11
C TRP A 105 -1.46 -8.52 -6.73
N GLU A 106 -2.47 -8.91 -5.98
CA GLU A 106 -3.87 -8.67 -6.27
C GLU A 106 -4.36 -7.53 -5.38
N PHE A 107 -5.19 -6.65 -5.95
CA PHE A 107 -5.73 -5.48 -5.27
C PHE A 107 -7.25 -5.45 -5.40
N TRP A 108 -7.91 -4.97 -4.34
CA TRP A 108 -9.37 -4.85 -4.28
C TRP A 108 -9.80 -3.45 -3.89
N ASP A 109 -10.96 -3.07 -4.42
CA ASP A 109 -11.62 -1.82 -4.11
C ASP A 109 -12.48 -1.89 -2.84
N SER A 110 -13.28 -0.86 -2.63
CA SER A 110 -14.22 -0.80 -1.50
C SER A 110 -15.44 -1.74 -1.65
N GLU A 111 -15.53 -2.56 -2.67
CA GLU A 111 -16.61 -3.54 -2.82
C GLU A 111 -16.06 -4.97 -2.84
N GLY A 112 -14.73 -5.11 -2.83
CA GLY A 112 -14.06 -6.40 -2.96
C GLY A 112 -13.91 -6.83 -4.42
N VAL A 113 -14.07 -5.90 -5.37
CA VAL A 113 -13.83 -6.13 -6.79
C VAL A 113 -12.36 -5.92 -7.08
N THR A 114 -11.78 -6.82 -7.88
CA THR A 114 -10.38 -6.72 -8.30
C THR A 114 -10.17 -5.47 -9.15
N ILE A 115 -9.13 -4.71 -8.82
CA ILE A 115 -8.79 -3.46 -9.51
C ILE A 115 -7.31 -3.42 -9.87
N GLU A 116 -7.00 -2.66 -10.92
CA GLU A 116 -5.63 -2.24 -11.17
C GLU A 116 -5.12 -1.35 -10.03
N PRO A 117 -3.87 -1.55 -9.58
CA PRO A 117 -3.36 -0.80 -8.43
C PRO A 117 -3.07 0.65 -8.81
N THR A 118 -3.64 1.58 -8.04
CA THR A 118 -3.24 2.98 -8.11
C THR A 118 -1.84 3.17 -7.51
N LYS A 119 -1.17 4.29 -7.84
CA LYS A 119 0.11 4.68 -7.20
C LYS A 119 0.06 4.62 -5.67
N ARG A 120 -1.10 4.94 -5.08
CA ARG A 120 -1.34 4.88 -3.64
C ARG A 120 -1.40 3.43 -3.13
N LEU A 121 -2.02 2.51 -3.86
CA LEU A 121 -2.02 1.09 -3.48
C LEU A 121 -0.64 0.46 -3.62
N ILE A 122 0.07 0.82 -4.69
CA ILE A 122 1.47 0.42 -4.92
C ILE A 122 2.35 0.88 -3.76
N SER A 123 2.20 2.11 -3.27
CA SER A 123 3.03 2.60 -2.17
C SER A 123 2.80 1.84 -0.87
N LEU A 124 1.58 1.36 -0.60
CA LEU A 124 1.28 0.57 0.62
C LEU A 124 2.05 -0.75 0.68
N VAL A 125 2.14 -1.45 -0.45
CA VAL A 125 2.87 -2.71 -0.54
C VAL A 125 4.37 -2.47 -0.62
N LYS A 126 4.80 -1.34 -1.21
CA LYS A 126 6.21 -0.94 -1.30
C LYS A 126 6.76 -0.25 -0.05
N LEU A 127 5.97 -0.05 1.01
CA LEU A 127 6.46 0.59 2.24
C LEU A 127 7.64 -0.23 2.79
N TYR A 128 8.84 0.22 2.44
CA TYR A 128 10.09 -0.27 2.99
C TYR A 128 10.00 -0.18 4.51
N THR A 129 10.08 -1.31 5.20
CA THR A 129 10.50 -1.36 6.60
C THR A 129 11.99 -1.03 6.67
N SER A 130 12.35 0.19 6.27
CA SER A 130 13.55 0.85 6.77
C SER A 130 13.12 1.60 8.02
N LYS A 131 13.13 0.89 9.16
CA LYS A 131 13.20 1.54 10.46
C LYS A 131 14.61 1.33 11.00
N ARG A 132 15.41 2.38 10.96
CA ARG A 132 16.27 2.76 12.07
C ARG A 132 15.99 4.22 12.40
#